data_AF-A0A5B9Y5G7-F1
#
_entry.id   AF-A0A5B9Y5G7-F1
#
_cell.length_a   1.000
_cell.length_b   1.000
_cell.length_c   1.000
_cell.angle_alpha   90.00
_cell.angle_beta   90.00
_cell.angle_gamma   90.00
#
_symmetry.space_group_name_H-M   'P 1'
#
loop_
_entity.id
_entity.type
_entity.pdbx_description
1 polymer ?
#
loop_
_entity_poly.entity_id
_entity_poly.type
_entity_poly.pdbx_seq_one_letter_code
_entity_poly.pdbx_strand_id
1 'polypeptide(L)'
;MNMKEMFTEINKFLNAAGCTHIEFYEPRDVEINSKEGVRVFDQIFKISFLNSNYKFINFFLRFNSNNVIYRADNHQAVSYQIDVNGKSKEETEQLLDMYLERESNLGFQPMEPSLQSSPVRFLDTLDVEQINIYIEILKYKNTAKQSLSITELIYFDDFKSFMNEFLPLFI
;
A
#
# COMPACT_ATOMS: atom_id res chain seq x y z
N MET A 1 13.94 8.38 -0.82
CA MET A 1 13.14 9.62 -0.77
C MET A 1 12.54 9.73 0.61
N ASN A 2 12.59 10.90 1.23
CA ASN A 2 11.94 11.10 2.53
C ASN A 2 10.45 11.40 2.34
N MET A 3 9.69 11.27 3.42
CA MET A 3 8.23 11.42 3.40
C MET A 3 7.76 12.82 2.99
N LYS A 4 8.51 13.86 3.36
CA LYS A 4 8.20 15.24 2.96
C LYS A 4 8.32 15.43 1.45
N GLU A 5 9.34 14.84 0.83
CA GLU A 5 9.52 14.83 -0.62
C GLU A 5 8.36 14.12 -1.32
N MET A 6 7.95 12.95 -0.80
CA MET A 6 6.82 12.17 -1.33
C MET A 6 5.52 12.99 -1.33
N PHE A 7 5.15 13.61 -0.20
CA PHE A 7 3.94 14.44 -0.15
C PHE A 7 4.03 15.71 -1.00
N THR A 8 5.23 16.28 -1.12
CA THR A 8 5.45 17.41 -2.04
C THR A 8 5.20 16.99 -3.48
N GLU A 9 5.61 15.79 -3.87
CA GLU A 9 5.41 15.25 -5.22
C GLU A 9 3.93 14.95 -5.50
N ILE A 10 3.22 14.31 -4.56
CA ILE A 10 1.77 14.10 -4.66
C ILE A 10 1.05 15.44 -4.80
N ASN A 11 1.37 16.42 -3.94
CA ASN A 11 0.71 17.73 -3.97
C ASN A 11 0.93 18.43 -5.31
N LYS A 12 2.16 18.41 -5.85
CA LYS A 12 2.47 18.98 -7.17
C LYS A 12 1.66 18.31 -8.27
N PHE A 13 1.58 16.99 -8.25
CA PHE A 13 0.81 16.22 -9.23
C PHE A 13 -0.67 16.60 -9.18
N LEU A 14 -1.30 16.55 -8.00
CA LEU A 14 -2.72 16.85 -7.81
C LEU A 14 -3.08 18.27 -8.24
N ASN A 15 -2.25 19.27 -7.89
CA ASN A 15 -2.46 20.66 -8.32
C ASN A 15 -2.34 20.81 -9.84
N ALA A 16 -1.33 20.19 -10.46
CA ALA A 16 -1.15 20.24 -11.91
C ALA A 16 -2.31 19.58 -12.67
N ALA A 17 -2.95 18.59 -12.04
CA ALA A 17 -4.08 17.85 -12.57
C ALA A 17 -5.44 18.56 -12.35
N GLY A 18 -5.46 19.71 -11.67
CA GLY A 18 -6.67 20.49 -11.43
C GLY A 18 -7.51 20.05 -10.23
N CYS A 19 -6.97 19.20 -9.36
CA CYS A 19 -7.63 18.85 -8.10
C CYS A 19 -7.67 20.06 -7.14
N THR A 20 -8.68 20.11 -6.29
CA THR A 20 -8.89 21.18 -5.31
C THR A 20 -9.11 20.59 -3.92
N HIS A 21 -9.20 21.43 -2.88
CA HIS A 21 -9.41 20.99 -1.49
C HIS A 21 -8.40 19.90 -1.04
N ILE A 22 -7.14 20.04 -1.47
CA ILE A 22 -6.09 19.07 -1.18
C ILE A 22 -5.63 19.28 0.26
N GLU A 23 -5.82 18.27 1.09
CA GLU A 23 -5.47 18.29 2.52
C GLU A 23 -4.63 17.06 2.87
N PHE A 24 -3.50 17.33 3.55
CA PHE A 24 -2.63 16.30 4.10
C PHE A 24 -2.83 16.28 5.61
N TYR A 25 -3.14 15.10 6.15
CA TYR A 25 -3.37 14.91 7.56
C TYR A 25 -2.16 14.24 8.22
N GLU A 26 -1.93 14.58 9.48
CA GLU A 26 -0.92 13.92 10.30
C GLU A 26 -1.20 12.41 10.40
N PRO A 27 -0.15 11.56 10.41
CA PRO A 27 -0.32 10.13 10.50
C PRO A 27 -0.98 9.72 11.80
N ARG A 28 -1.78 8.67 11.74
CA ARG A 28 -2.41 8.07 12.91
C ARG A 28 -2.30 6.57 12.87
N ASP A 29 -2.20 5.99 14.06
CA ASP A 29 -2.35 4.56 14.23
C ASP A 29 -3.84 4.22 14.20
N VAL A 30 -4.19 3.14 13.51
CA VAL A 30 -5.57 2.67 13.36
C VAL A 30 -5.65 1.26 13.90
N GLU A 31 -6.53 1.06 14.88
CA GLU A 31 -6.83 -0.25 15.43
C GLU A 31 -8.12 -0.79 14.80
N ILE A 32 -8.04 -1.99 14.22
CA ILE A 32 -9.18 -2.71 13.67
C ILE A 32 -9.48 -3.92 14.53
N ASN A 33 -10.71 -3.94 15.06
CA ASN A 33 -11.27 -5.11 15.71
C ASN A 33 -11.87 -6.04 14.67
N SER A 34 -11.32 -7.24 14.58
CA SER A 34 -11.62 -8.24 13.57
C SER A 34 -12.04 -9.55 14.25
N LYS A 35 -12.77 -10.43 13.55
CA LYS A 35 -13.12 -11.77 14.07
C LYS A 35 -11.88 -12.62 14.40
N GLU A 36 -10.74 -12.30 13.78
CA GLU A 36 -9.45 -12.99 13.94
C GLU A 36 -8.55 -12.30 14.99
N GLY A 37 -9.03 -11.22 15.64
CA GLY A 37 -8.30 -10.46 16.65
C GLY A 37 -8.15 -8.98 16.32
N VAL A 38 -7.33 -8.30 17.12
CA VAL A 38 -7.02 -6.87 16.98
C VAL A 38 -5.81 -6.71 16.07
N ARG A 39 -5.92 -5.87 15.04
CA ARG A 39 -4.78 -5.42 14.25
C ARG A 39 -4.56 -3.94 14.41
N VAL A 40 -3.30 -3.53 14.50
CA VAL A 40 -2.90 -2.13 14.50
C VAL A 40 -2.16 -1.84 13.20
N PHE A 41 -2.63 -0.83 12.48
CA PHE A 41 -1.91 -0.21 11.38
C PHE A 41 -1.24 1.04 11.91
N ASP A 42 0.07 1.03 11.94
CA ASP A 42 0.89 2.15 12.37
C ASP A 42 1.05 3.18 11.25
N GLN A 43 1.06 4.45 11.64
CA GLN A 43 1.42 5.58 10.78
C GLN A 43 0.65 5.64 9.44
N ILE A 44 -0.69 5.53 9.47
CA ILE A 44 -1.51 5.76 8.28
C ILE A 44 -1.62 7.27 8.03
N PHE A 45 -1.16 7.71 6.87
CA PHE A 45 -1.31 9.07 6.37
C PHE A 45 -2.59 9.20 5.58
N LYS A 46 -3.36 10.26 5.82
CA LYS A 46 -4.53 10.58 5.00
C LYS A 46 -4.22 11.74 4.06
N ILE A 47 -4.59 11.58 2.80
CA ILE A 47 -4.64 12.65 1.80
C ILE A 47 -6.07 12.73 1.30
N SER A 48 -6.72 13.88 1.47
CA SER A 48 -8.06 14.16 0.96
C SER A 48 -7.96 15.17 -0.17
N PHE A 49 -8.72 14.98 -1.25
CA PHE A 49 -8.84 15.97 -2.31
C PHE A 49 -10.16 15.83 -3.06
N LEU A 50 -10.58 16.92 -3.72
CA LEU A 50 -11.67 16.94 -4.67
C LEU A 50 -11.09 16.86 -6.08
N ASN A 51 -11.47 15.81 -6.82
CA ASN A 51 -10.97 15.58 -8.18
C ASN A 51 -11.72 16.43 -9.22
N SER A 52 -11.31 16.33 -10.50
CA SER A 52 -11.89 17.11 -11.60
C SER A 52 -13.37 16.78 -11.88
N ASN A 53 -13.83 15.61 -11.43
CA ASN A 53 -15.21 15.15 -11.51
C ASN A 53 -16.04 15.50 -10.27
N TYR A 54 -15.56 16.40 -9.40
CA TYR A 54 -16.21 16.80 -8.16
C TYR A 54 -16.49 15.64 -7.21
N LYS A 55 -15.62 14.63 -7.19
CA LYS A 55 -15.66 13.52 -6.23
C LYS A 55 -14.57 13.69 -5.17
N PHE A 56 -14.96 13.51 -3.91
CA PHE A 56 -14.01 13.45 -2.80
C PHE A 56 -13.30 12.10 -2.82
N ILE A 57 -11.97 12.17 -2.88
CA ILE A 57 -11.07 11.03 -2.84
C ILE A 57 -10.27 11.12 -1.54
N ASN A 58 -10.26 10.04 -0.76
CA ASN A 58 -9.44 9.88 0.42
C ASN A 58 -8.48 8.73 0.21
N PHE A 59 -7.19 9.04 0.14
CA PHE A 59 -6.13 8.06 0.20
C PHE A 59 -5.65 7.88 1.64
N PHE A 60 -5.59 6.63 2.07
CA PHE A 60 -5.01 6.20 3.35
C PHE A 60 -3.72 5.46 3.04
N LEU A 61 -2.61 6.18 3.06
CA LEU A 61 -1.30 5.67 2.69
C LEU A 61 -0.55 5.15 3.91
N ARG A 62 0.00 3.94 3.80
CA ARG A 62 0.96 3.38 4.74
C ARG A 62 2.28 3.12 4.03
N PHE A 63 3.38 3.59 4.58
CA PHE A 63 4.72 3.21 4.14
C PHE A 63 5.19 2.04 5.00
N ASN A 64 5.02 0.83 4.49
CA ASN A 64 5.39 -0.38 5.22
C ASN A 64 6.90 -0.38 5.45
N SER A 65 7.29 -0.40 6.72
CA SER A 65 8.70 -0.36 7.15
C SER A 65 9.26 -1.73 7.53
N ASN A 66 8.42 -2.78 7.45
CA ASN A 66 8.75 -4.13 7.88
C ASN A 66 9.90 -4.70 7.04
N ASN A 67 10.79 -5.44 7.71
CA ASN A 67 11.86 -6.18 7.05
C ASN A 67 11.35 -7.50 6.50
N VAL A 68 10.42 -7.43 5.56
CA VAL A 68 9.73 -8.62 5.04
C VAL A 68 9.64 -8.56 3.53
N ILE A 69 10.07 -9.63 2.86
CA ILE A 69 9.82 -9.83 1.44
C ILE A 69 8.47 -10.52 1.29
N TYR A 70 7.57 -9.91 0.54
CA TYR A 70 6.23 -10.43 0.33
C TYR A 70 6.14 -11.25 -0.97
N ARG A 71 5.25 -12.24 -0.93
CA ARG A 71 4.70 -12.90 -2.10
C ARG A 71 3.19 -12.91 -1.96
N ALA A 72 2.57 -11.88 -2.46
CA ALA A 72 1.14 -11.67 -2.41
C ALA A 72 0.61 -11.45 -3.83
N ASP A 73 -0.54 -12.04 -4.14
CA ASP A 73 -1.30 -11.75 -5.36
C ASP A 73 -2.55 -10.99 -4.95
N ASN A 74 -2.91 -9.94 -5.69
CA ASN A 74 -4.07 -9.12 -5.38
C ASN A 74 -5.41 -9.86 -5.48
N HIS A 75 -5.47 -10.95 -6.25
CA HIS A 75 -6.65 -11.80 -6.40
C HIS A 75 -6.68 -12.96 -5.40
N GLN A 76 -5.54 -13.32 -4.81
CA GLN A 76 -5.46 -14.44 -3.88
C GLN A 76 -5.59 -13.95 -2.44
N ALA A 77 -6.47 -14.60 -1.69
CA ALA A 77 -6.67 -14.29 -0.28
C ALA A 77 -5.49 -14.72 0.61
N VAL A 78 -4.52 -15.46 0.07
CA VAL A 78 -3.36 -15.98 0.80
C VAL A 78 -2.13 -15.20 0.38
N SER A 79 -1.45 -14.62 1.37
CA SER A 79 -0.13 -14.00 1.20
C SER A 79 0.93 -14.84 1.87
N TYR A 80 2.15 -14.76 1.35
CA TYR A 80 3.32 -15.38 1.96
C TYR A 80 4.42 -14.35 2.22
N GLN A 81 5.31 -14.66 3.15
CA GLN A 81 6.38 -13.77 3.55
C GLN A 81 7.71 -14.48 3.86
N ILE A 82 8.81 -13.76 3.70
CA ILE A 82 10.13 -14.10 4.24
C ILE A 82 10.57 -12.95 5.14
N ASP A 83 10.84 -13.25 6.40
CA ASP A 83 11.48 -12.31 7.33
C ASP A 83 12.97 -12.18 6.97
N VAL A 84 13.43 -10.94 6.75
CA VAL A 84 14.81 -10.60 6.45
C VAL A 84 15.48 -9.79 7.57
N ASN A 85 14.91 -9.78 8.77
CA ASN A 85 15.53 -9.21 9.96
C ASN A 85 16.92 -9.83 10.18
N GLY A 86 17.91 -8.96 10.41
CA GLY A 86 19.31 -9.34 10.64
C GLY A 86 20.11 -9.64 9.36
N LYS A 87 19.50 -9.59 8.17
CA LYS A 87 20.23 -9.69 6.89
C LYS A 87 20.81 -8.35 6.47
N SER A 88 21.92 -8.38 5.75
CA SER A 88 22.46 -7.20 5.07
C SER A 88 21.54 -6.76 3.93
N LYS A 89 21.75 -5.53 3.44
CA LYS A 89 21.05 -5.02 2.27
C LYS A 89 21.34 -5.88 1.05
N GLU A 90 22.61 -6.23 0.83
CA GLU A 90 23.07 -7.05 -0.29
C GLU A 90 22.47 -8.47 -0.22
N GLU A 91 22.40 -9.08 0.97
CA GLU A 91 21.76 -10.39 1.15
C GLU A 91 20.27 -10.34 0.85
N THR A 92 19.61 -9.25 1.24
CA THR A 92 18.18 -9.05 1.00
C THR A 92 17.90 -8.87 -0.50
N GLU A 93 18.72 -8.10 -1.20
CA GLU A 93 18.63 -7.89 -2.65
C GLU A 93 18.88 -9.21 -3.41
N GLN A 94 19.88 -9.99 -3.02
CA GLN A 94 20.13 -11.30 -3.62
C GLN A 94 18.95 -12.27 -3.45
N LEU A 95 18.34 -12.29 -2.26
CA LEU A 95 17.13 -13.09 -2.02
C LEU A 95 15.98 -12.61 -2.91
N LEU A 96 15.77 -11.30 -3.00
CA LEU A 96 14.72 -10.72 -3.81
C LEU A 96 14.87 -11.12 -5.28
N ASP A 97 16.07 -10.96 -5.85
CA ASP A 97 16.37 -11.30 -7.24
C ASP A 97 16.15 -12.80 -7.52
N MET A 98 16.55 -13.67 -6.58
CA MET A 98 16.32 -15.11 -6.69
C MET A 98 14.85 -15.49 -6.80
N TYR A 99 13.95 -14.76 -6.14
CA TYR A 99 12.53 -15.06 -6.11
C TYR A 99 11.70 -14.30 -7.15
N LEU A 100 12.18 -13.16 -7.65
CA LEU A 100 11.50 -12.41 -8.72
C LEU A 100 11.35 -13.23 -10.02
N GLU A 101 12.29 -14.14 -10.28
CA GLU A 101 12.27 -14.99 -11.48
C GLU A 101 11.60 -16.36 -11.26
N ARG A 102 11.10 -16.65 -10.05
CA ARG A 102 10.61 -17.99 -9.67
C ARG A 102 9.13 -18.00 -9.28
N GLU A 103 8.38 -18.92 -9.85
CA GLU A 103 7.02 -19.26 -9.43
C GLU A 103 7.02 -20.30 -8.30
N SER A 104 7.71 -20.01 -7.18
CA SER A 104 7.77 -20.93 -6.04
C SER A 104 7.57 -20.21 -4.72
N ASN A 105 6.82 -20.85 -3.83
CA ASN A 105 6.64 -20.42 -2.43
C ASN A 105 7.68 -21.05 -1.50
N LEU A 106 8.66 -21.81 -2.03
CA LEU A 106 9.68 -22.46 -1.20
C LEU A 106 10.43 -21.40 -0.37
N GLY A 107 10.56 -21.64 0.93
CA GLY A 107 11.21 -20.72 1.85
C GLY A 107 10.32 -19.59 2.38
N PHE A 108 9.15 -19.36 1.77
CA PHE A 108 8.16 -18.44 2.32
C PHE A 108 7.30 -19.12 3.39
N GLN A 109 6.87 -18.33 4.38
CA GLN A 109 5.88 -18.71 5.38
C GLN A 109 4.53 -18.08 5.03
N PRO A 110 3.40 -18.78 5.21
CA PRO A 110 2.09 -18.18 5.04
C PRO A 110 1.87 -17.05 6.06
N MET A 111 1.21 -15.99 5.62
CA MET A 111 0.85 -14.86 6.47
C MET A 111 -0.52 -15.08 7.10
N GLU A 112 -0.59 -14.92 8.42
CA GLU A 112 -1.83 -14.95 9.18
C GLU A 112 -1.94 -13.71 10.07
N PRO A 113 -2.85 -12.75 9.78
CA PRO A 113 -3.68 -12.68 8.57
C PRO A 113 -2.90 -12.33 7.29
N SER A 114 -3.50 -12.60 6.13
CA SER A 114 -2.95 -12.21 4.83
C SER A 114 -2.91 -10.69 4.64
N LEU A 115 -2.08 -10.22 3.69
CA LEU A 115 -1.85 -8.79 3.45
C LEU A 115 -3.14 -8.05 3.05
N GLN A 116 -4.03 -8.72 2.33
CA GLN A 116 -5.25 -8.16 1.74
C GLN A 116 -6.44 -8.06 2.72
N SER A 117 -6.45 -8.81 3.83
CA SER A 117 -7.70 -9.06 4.58
C SER A 117 -8.16 -7.90 5.47
N SER A 118 -7.21 -7.15 6.02
CA SER A 118 -7.47 -6.19 7.10
C SER A 118 -7.78 -4.76 6.62
N PRO A 119 -7.12 -4.24 5.57
CA PRO A 119 -7.45 -2.92 5.03
C PRO A 119 -8.90 -2.77 4.56
N VAL A 120 -9.50 -3.82 3.99
CA VAL A 120 -10.90 -3.79 3.53
C VAL A 120 -11.86 -3.48 4.67
N ARG A 121 -11.71 -4.14 5.82
CA ARG A 121 -12.56 -3.90 6.99
C ARG A 121 -12.41 -2.48 7.56
N PHE A 122 -11.24 -1.87 7.42
CA PHE A 122 -11.05 -0.46 7.78
C PHE A 122 -11.85 0.46 6.87
N LEU A 123 -11.77 0.24 5.56
CA LEU A 123 -12.48 1.06 4.57
C LEU A 123 -14.00 0.95 4.68
N ASP A 124 -14.53 -0.23 5.02
CA ASP A 124 -15.97 -0.47 5.21
C ASP A 124 -16.62 0.41 6.30
N THR A 125 -15.82 1.02 7.17
CA THR A 125 -16.32 1.90 8.25
C THR A 125 -16.43 3.37 7.87
N LEU A 126 -16.03 3.74 6.67
CA LEU A 126 -15.91 5.13 6.21
C LEU A 126 -17.15 5.58 5.42
N ASP A 127 -17.22 6.90 5.14
CA ASP A 127 -18.32 7.52 4.40
C ASP A 127 -18.43 6.98 2.97
N VAL A 128 -19.57 6.37 2.64
CA VAL A 128 -19.86 5.73 1.35
C VAL A 128 -20.07 6.72 0.20
N GLU A 129 -20.29 8.01 0.48
CA GLU A 129 -20.40 9.04 -0.55
C GLU A 129 -19.02 9.48 -1.09
N GLN A 130 -17.95 9.07 -0.40
CA GLN A 130 -16.56 9.38 -0.74
C GLN A 130 -15.84 8.14 -1.26
N ILE A 131 -14.84 8.35 -2.12
CA ILE A 131 -13.99 7.25 -2.57
C ILE A 131 -12.86 7.12 -1.55
N ASN A 132 -12.94 6.07 -0.73
CA ASN A 132 -11.94 5.77 0.31
C ASN A 132 -11.07 4.60 -0.14
N ILE A 133 -9.75 4.82 -0.19
CA ILE A 133 -8.82 3.83 -0.72
C ILE A 133 -7.63 3.72 0.23
N TYR A 134 -7.32 2.50 0.63
CA TYR A 134 -6.12 2.17 1.38
C TYR A 134 -5.00 1.78 0.42
N ILE A 135 -3.81 2.32 0.65
CA ILE A 135 -2.62 2.13 -0.17
C ILE A 135 -1.46 1.79 0.75
N GLU A 136 -0.85 0.63 0.56
CA GLU A 136 0.37 0.26 1.28
C GLU A 136 1.57 0.23 0.35
N ILE A 137 2.55 1.11 0.58
CA ILE A 137 3.79 1.13 -0.19
C ILE A 137 4.80 0.24 0.53
N LEU A 138 5.21 -0.85 -0.12
CA LEU A 138 6.10 -1.85 0.45
C LEU A 138 7.54 -1.32 0.55
N LYS A 139 8.28 -1.83 1.53
CA LYS A 139 9.72 -1.58 1.66
C LYS A 139 10.53 -2.27 0.56
N TYR A 140 10.14 -3.49 0.24
CA TYR A 140 10.77 -4.33 -0.77
C TYR A 140 9.73 -4.71 -1.81
N LYS A 141 10.20 -4.91 -3.04
CA LYS A 141 9.36 -5.34 -4.15
C LYS A 141 8.62 -6.63 -3.81
N ASN A 142 7.35 -6.73 -4.18
CA ASN A 142 6.63 -7.99 -4.10
C ASN A 142 7.20 -8.97 -5.13
N THR A 143 7.35 -10.23 -4.72
CA THR A 143 7.93 -11.26 -5.60
C THR A 143 6.90 -11.91 -6.54
N ALA A 144 5.61 -11.62 -6.35
CA ALA A 144 4.56 -12.01 -7.27
C ALA A 144 4.15 -10.83 -8.16
N LYS A 145 3.69 -11.13 -9.37
CA LYS A 145 3.19 -10.12 -10.29
C LYS A 145 1.90 -9.51 -9.73
N GLN A 146 1.86 -8.20 -9.61
CA GLN A 146 0.65 -7.46 -9.25
C GLN A 146 -0.23 -7.26 -10.49
N SER A 147 -1.54 -7.45 -10.35
CA SER A 147 -2.51 -6.91 -11.30
C SER A 147 -2.74 -5.44 -10.97
N LEU A 148 -2.76 -4.60 -12.02
CA LEU A 148 -3.01 -3.17 -11.89
C LEU A 148 -4.49 -2.90 -12.20
N SER A 149 -5.37 -3.12 -11.22
CA SER A 149 -6.76 -2.69 -11.34
C SER A 149 -7.23 -2.02 -10.05
N ILE A 150 -8.08 -1.00 -10.18
CA ILE A 150 -8.57 -0.18 -9.04
C ILE A 150 -9.24 -1.04 -7.96
N THR A 151 -9.88 -2.14 -8.36
CA THR A 151 -10.56 -3.06 -7.45
C THR A 151 -9.61 -3.99 -6.68
N GLU A 152 -8.35 -4.07 -7.08
CA GLU A 152 -7.39 -5.08 -6.64
C GLU A 152 -6.16 -4.48 -5.96
N LEU A 153 -5.95 -3.16 -6.06
CA LEU A 153 -4.78 -2.49 -5.51
C LEU A 153 -4.95 -2.21 -4.01
N ILE A 154 -4.20 -2.97 -3.21
CA ILE A 154 -4.08 -2.78 -1.75
C ILE A 154 -2.65 -2.34 -1.38
N TYR A 155 -1.67 -2.68 -2.20
CA TYR A 155 -0.26 -2.36 -1.98
C TYR A 155 0.50 -2.15 -3.29
N PHE A 156 1.64 -1.45 -3.20
CA PHE A 156 2.55 -1.13 -4.30
C PHE A 156 3.97 -1.50 -3.94
N ASP A 157 4.72 -1.97 -4.93
CA ASP A 157 6.14 -2.31 -4.78
C ASP A 157 7.01 -1.12 -4.35
N ASP A 158 6.67 0.08 -4.83
CA ASP A 158 7.35 1.31 -4.49
C ASP A 158 6.47 2.55 -4.74
N PHE A 159 6.92 3.70 -4.22
CA PHE A 159 6.23 4.97 -4.35
C PHE A 159 6.12 5.47 -5.80
N LYS A 160 7.09 5.15 -6.66
CA LYS A 160 7.11 5.60 -8.05
C LYS A 160 6.03 4.88 -8.86
N SER A 161 5.81 3.59 -8.62
CA SER A 161 4.71 2.82 -9.22
C SER A 161 3.36 3.41 -8.81
N PHE A 162 3.18 3.74 -7.52
CA PHE A 162 1.99 4.46 -7.04
C PHE A 162 1.75 5.78 -7.81
N MET A 163 2.77 6.62 -7.95
CA MET A 163 2.66 7.93 -8.61
C MET A 163 2.33 7.82 -10.11
N ASN A 164 2.89 6.84 -10.81
CA ASN A 164 2.78 6.76 -12.28
C ASN A 164 1.61 5.90 -12.75
N GLU A 165 1.21 4.90 -11.97
CA GLU A 165 0.25 3.89 -12.42
C GLU A 165 -1.11 4.03 -11.73
N PHE A 166 -1.14 4.52 -10.48
CA PHE A 166 -2.37 4.53 -9.69
C PHE A 166 -2.94 5.92 -9.42
N LEU A 167 -2.12 6.84 -8.91
CA LEU A 167 -2.55 8.21 -8.62
C LEU A 167 -3.27 8.88 -9.82
N PRO A 168 -2.83 8.70 -11.09
CA PRO A 168 -3.50 9.28 -12.25
C PRO A 168 -4.93 8.77 -12.48
N LEU A 169 -5.31 7.60 -11.94
CA LEU A 169 -6.64 7.01 -12.14
C LEU A 169 -7.76 7.74 -11.39
N PHE A 170 -7.41 8.66 -10.48
CA PHE A 170 -8.36 9.35 -9.59
C PHE A 170 -8.43 10.86 -9.81
N ILE A 171 -7.78 11.36 -10.87
CA ILE A 171 -7.87 12.76 -11.30
C ILE A 171 -9.27 13.10 -11.83
#